data_AF-A0A2E0L400-F1
#
_entry.id   AF-A0A2E0L400-F1
#
_cell.length_a   1.000
_cell.length_b   1.000
_cell.length_c   1.000
_cell.angle_alpha   90.00
_cell.angle_beta   90.00
_cell.angle_gamma   90.00
#
_symmetry.space_group_name_H-M   'P 1'
#
loop_
_entity.id
_entity.type
_entity.pdbx_description
1 polymer ?
#
loop_
_entity_poly.entity_id
_entity_poly.type
_entity_poly.pdbx_seq_one_letter_code
_entity_poly.pdbx_strand_id
1 'polypeptide(L)'
;MSGNSSVSQQETIPLGQAVYLKNCASCHGPNGEGQNPAAPLSKDATGRFPAPPHDSTGHTWHHDDNLLIQIVREGGWAVFQTSTQCPR
;
A
#
# COMPACT_ATOMS: atom_id res chain seq x y z
N MET A 1 21.28 12.70 -4.28
CA MET A 1 21.97 11.43 -4.03
C MET A 1 21.51 10.45 -5.10
N SER A 2 22.30 10.25 -6.16
CA SER A 2 21.93 9.38 -7.27
C SER A 2 22.35 7.95 -6.94
N GLY A 3 21.39 7.13 -6.52
CA GLY A 3 21.59 5.72 -6.23
C GLY A 3 21.68 4.92 -7.52
N ASN A 4 22.89 4.48 -7.85
CA ASN A 4 23.18 3.47 -8.86
C ASN A 4 22.84 2.10 -8.25
N SER A 5 21.81 1.41 -8.75
CA SER A 5 21.38 0.10 -8.25
C SER A 5 21.56 -0.95 -9.36
N SER A 6 22.35 -1.97 -9.07
CA SER A 6 22.78 -3.06 -9.94
C SER A 6 21.69 -4.03 -10.40
N VAL A 7 20.41 -3.68 -10.21
CA VAL A 7 19.26 -4.33 -10.81
C VAL A 7 18.44 -3.24 -11.49
N SER A 8 18.28 -3.35 -12.81
CA SER A 8 17.56 -2.35 -13.59
C SER A 8 16.10 -2.28 -13.16
N GLN A 9 15.53 -1.07 -13.08
CA GLN A 9 14.10 -0.87 -12.83
C GLN A 9 13.22 -1.65 -13.83
N GLN A 10 13.69 -1.82 -15.08
CA GLN A 10 13.01 -2.65 -16.08
C GLN A 10 12.89 -4.13 -15.67
N GLU A 11 13.77 -4.63 -14.81
CA GLU A 11 13.76 -6.01 -14.34
C GLU A 11 12.97 -6.16 -13.02
N THR A 12 12.97 -5.13 -12.18
CA THR A 12 12.24 -5.15 -10.89
C THR A 12 10.73 -4.92 -11.04
N ILE A 13 10.28 -4.14 -12.02
CA ILE A 13 8.84 -3.85 -12.23
C ILE A 13 8.01 -5.13 -12.50
N PRO A 14 8.39 -6.02 -13.44
CA PRO A 14 7.63 -7.24 -13.68
C PRO A 14 7.58 -8.16 -12.45
N LEU A 15 8.67 -8.25 -11.70
CA LEU A 15 8.73 -9.01 -10.46
C LEU A 15 7.79 -8.42 -9.40
N GLY A 16 7.81 -7.10 -9.22
CA GLY A 16 6.92 -6.38 -8.32
C GLY A 16 5.44 -6.61 -8.65
N GLN A 17 5.08 -6.56 -9.93
CA GLN A 17 3.72 -6.84 -10.39
C GLN A 17 3.28 -8.28 -10.04
N ALA A 18 4.13 -9.28 -10.26
CA ALA A 18 3.82 -10.66 -9.93
C ALA A 18 3.61 -10.86 -8.41
N VAL A 19 4.45 -10.21 -7.58
CA VAL A 19 4.30 -10.23 -6.12
C VAL A 19 2.99 -9.55 -5.70
N TYR A 20 2.65 -8.41 -6.31
CA TYR A 20 1.43 -7.66 -6.00
C TYR A 20 0.17 -8.47 -6.30
N LEU A 21 0.07 -9.04 -7.51
CA LEU A 21 -1.08 -9.85 -7.92
C LEU A 21 -1.27 -11.07 -7.02
N LYS A 22 -0.17 -11.67 -6.56
CA LYS A 22 -0.22 -12.86 -5.70
C LYS A 22 -0.63 -12.54 -4.25
N ASN A 23 -0.18 -11.43 -3.69
CA ASN A 23 -0.26 -11.21 -2.24
C ASN A 23 -1.14 -10.01 -1.83
N CYS A 24 -1.35 -9.05 -2.72
CA CYS A 24 -1.98 -7.77 -2.39
C CYS A 24 -3.36 -7.63 -3.06
N ALA A 25 -3.47 -8.10 -4.31
CA ALA A 25 -4.66 -7.89 -5.15
C ALA A 25 -5.94 -8.57 -4.63
N SER A 26 -5.83 -9.58 -3.77
CA SER A 26 -6.99 -10.22 -3.13
C SER A 26 -7.81 -9.24 -2.28
N CYS A 27 -7.17 -8.19 -1.77
CA CYS A 27 -7.83 -7.13 -1.00
C CYS A 27 -7.80 -5.78 -1.72
N HIS A 28 -6.67 -5.39 -2.30
CA HIS A 28 -6.52 -4.08 -2.93
C HIS A 28 -6.98 -4.03 -4.39
N GLY A 29 -7.39 -5.16 -4.96
CA GLY A 29 -7.76 -5.28 -6.37
C GLY A 29 -6.54 -5.41 -7.30
N PRO A 30 -6.72 -5.99 -8.50
CA PRO A 30 -5.63 -6.19 -9.46
C PRO A 30 -5.03 -4.89 -10.00
N ASN A 31 -5.78 -3.78 -9.95
CA ASN A 31 -5.32 -2.46 -10.38
C ASN A 31 -5.03 -1.51 -9.20
N GLY A 32 -5.18 -1.98 -7.96
CA GLY A 32 -5.04 -1.14 -6.78
C GLY A 32 -6.25 -0.26 -6.50
N GLU A 33 -7.42 -0.57 -7.02
CA GLU A 33 -8.66 0.20 -6.82
C GLU A 33 -9.20 0.16 -5.37
N GLY A 34 -8.68 -0.72 -4.53
CA GLY A 34 -9.13 -0.91 -3.15
C GLY A 34 -10.50 -1.59 -3.04
N GLN A 35 -11.05 -1.58 -1.83
CA GLN A 35 -12.37 -2.13 -1.53
C GLN A 35 -13.35 -1.01 -1.18
N ASN A 36 -14.56 -1.13 -1.72
CA ASN A 36 -15.70 -0.31 -1.34
C ASN A 36 -15.39 1.20 -1.24
N PRO A 37 -15.00 1.85 -2.35
CA PRO A 37 -14.65 3.28 -2.35
C PRO A 37 -15.83 4.18 -1.95
N ALA A 38 -17.08 3.69 -2.04
CA ALA A 38 -18.26 4.41 -1.58
C ALA A 38 -18.40 4.45 -0.05
N ALA A 39 -17.71 3.57 0.69
CA ALA A 39 -17.77 3.48 2.14
C ALA A 39 -16.41 3.08 2.76
N PRO A 40 -15.36 3.92 2.61
CA PRO A 40 -13.98 3.56 2.98
C PRO A 40 -13.75 3.42 4.49
N LEU A 41 -14.70 3.88 5.31
CA LEU A 41 -14.64 3.80 6.78
C LEU A 41 -15.63 2.77 7.36
N SER A 42 -16.39 2.07 6.52
CA SER A 42 -17.35 1.06 6.96
C SER A 42 -16.65 -0.28 7.15
N LYS A 43 -16.49 -0.68 8.42
CA LYS A 43 -15.90 -1.96 8.79
C LYS A 43 -16.76 -3.13 8.31
N ASP A 44 -16.11 -4.23 7.94
CA ASP A 44 -16.79 -5.49 7.63
C ASP A 44 -17.28 -6.21 8.91
N ALA A 45 -17.90 -7.38 8.73
CA ALA A 45 -18.41 -8.20 9.83
C ALA A 45 -17.32 -8.67 10.81
N THR A 46 -16.04 -8.64 10.41
CA THR A 46 -14.89 -8.97 11.26
C THR A 46 -14.32 -7.75 11.99
N GLY A 47 -14.87 -6.56 11.74
CA GLY A 47 -14.40 -5.29 12.29
C GLY A 47 -13.21 -4.69 11.53
N ARG A 48 -12.86 -5.22 10.35
CA ARG A 48 -11.74 -4.75 9.54
C ARG A 48 -12.19 -3.63 8.61
N PHE A 49 -11.37 -2.60 8.45
CA PHE A 49 -11.58 -1.58 7.42
C PHE A 49 -11.34 -2.15 6.02
N PRO A 50 -12.06 -1.67 4.99
CA PRO A 50 -11.80 -2.06 3.62
C PRO A 50 -10.37 -1.67 3.22
N ALA A 51 -9.77 -2.45 2.33
CA ALA A 51 -8.44 -2.14 1.81
C ALA A 51 -8.45 -0.79 1.06
N PRO A 52 -7.57 0.16 1.40
CA PRO A 52 -7.51 1.44 0.71
C PRO A 52 -7.00 1.30 -0.74
N PRO A 53 -7.34 2.22 -1.64
CA PRO A 53 -6.79 2.23 -2.99
C PRO A 53 -5.27 2.49 -2.97
N HIS A 54 -4.57 1.72 -3.79
CA HIS A 54 -3.17 1.89 -4.19
C HIS A 54 -3.07 2.38 -5.63
N ASP A 55 -4.13 2.96 -6.20
CA ASP A 55 -4.07 3.64 -7.49
C ASP A 55 -4.00 5.17 -7.28
N SER A 56 -4.25 5.95 -8.34
CA SER A 56 -4.26 7.41 -8.30
C SER A 56 -5.38 8.02 -7.45
N THR A 57 -6.36 7.24 -6.99
CA THR A 57 -7.45 7.70 -6.11
C THR A 57 -7.08 7.64 -4.64
N GLY A 58 -5.98 6.95 -4.30
CA GLY A 58 -5.44 6.86 -2.94
C GLY A 58 -4.43 7.96 -2.59
N HIS A 59 -3.86 7.85 -1.40
CA HIS A 59 -2.78 8.74 -0.93
C HIS A 59 -1.48 7.99 -0.60
N THR A 60 -1.45 6.67 -0.80
CA THR A 60 -0.32 5.83 -0.40
C THR A 60 0.98 6.28 -1.07
N TRP A 61 0.97 6.61 -2.37
CA TRP A 61 2.16 6.99 -3.14
C TRP A 61 2.68 8.41 -2.89
N HIS A 62 1.99 9.21 -2.05
CA HIS A 62 2.48 10.54 -1.68
C HIS A 62 3.55 10.49 -0.59
N HIS A 63 3.95 9.30 -0.16
CA HIS A 63 4.94 9.06 0.88
C HIS A 63 6.27 8.55 0.30
N ASP A 64 7.37 8.81 1.00
CA ASP A 64 8.70 8.31 0.63
C ASP A 64 8.74 6.77 0.56
N ASP A 65 9.52 6.22 -0.38
CA ASP A 65 9.68 4.78 -0.58
C ASP A 65 10.05 4.01 0.70
N ASN A 66 10.85 4.63 1.58
CA ASN A 66 11.22 4.01 2.87
C ASN A 66 9.99 3.75 3.76
N LEU A 67 9.05 4.69 3.80
CA LEU A 67 7.81 4.54 4.54
C LEU A 67 6.92 3.47 3.88
N LEU A 68 6.84 3.45 2.55
CA LEU A 68 6.11 2.40 1.83
C LEU A 68 6.66 0.99 2.12
N ILE A 69 7.98 0.83 2.08
CA ILE A 69 8.65 -0.42 2.42
C ILE A 69 8.38 -0.80 3.87
N GLN A 70 8.40 0.16 4.80
CA GLN A 70 8.07 -0.08 6.20
C GLN A 70 6.63 -0.57 6.36
N ILE A 71 5.66 0.10 5.72
CA ILE A 71 4.24 -0.29 5.75
C ILE A 71 4.05 -1.72 5.22
N VAL A 72 4.74 -2.10 4.14
CA VAL A 72 4.67 -3.47 3.59
C VAL A 72 5.23 -4.49 4.57
N ARG A 73 6.32 -4.17 5.28
CA ARG A 73 7.02 -5.09 6.18
C ARG A 73 6.35 -5.23 7.55
N GLU A 74 5.84 -4.14 8.09
CA GLU A 74 5.35 -4.04 9.47
C GLU A 74 3.82 -3.96 9.55
N GLY A 75 3.16 -3.73 8.41
CA GLY A 75 1.73 -3.45 8.33
C GLY A 75 1.42 -1.98 8.63
N GLY A 76 0.47 -1.40 7.89
CA GLY A 76 0.12 0.02 8.01
C GLY A 76 -0.37 0.40 9.41
N TRP A 77 -1.11 -0.48 10.08
CA TRP A 77 -1.63 -0.21 11.42
C TRP A 77 -0.53 -0.01 12.47
N ALA A 78 0.57 -0.77 12.41
CA ALA A 78 1.69 -0.63 13.33
C ALA A 78 2.43 0.71 13.15
N VAL A 79 2.53 1.16 11.89
CA VAL A 79 3.14 2.46 11.54
C VAL A 79 2.26 3.63 11.98
N PHE A 80 0.94 3.55 11.80
CA PHE A 80 0.02 4.61 12.19
C PHE A 80 -0.17 4.75 13.71
N GLN A 81 -0.02 3.67 14.49
CA GLN A 81 -0.10 3.73 15.95
C GLN A 81 1.14 4.33 16.63
N THR A 82 2.29 4.24 15.98
CA THR A 82 3.58 4.72 16.53
C THR A 82 3.97 6.09 16.01
N SER A 83 3.40 6.53 14.88
CA SER A 83 3.58 7.90 14.41
C SER A 83 2.65 8.85 15.17
N THR A 84 3.22 9.84 15.84
CA THR A 84 2.52 11.01 16.41
C THR A 84 1.96 11.94 15.32
N GLN A 85 1.70 11.42 14.11
CA GLN A 85 1.44 12.19 12.88
C GLN A 85 0.02 11.99 12.33
N CYS A 86 -0.94 11.58 13.17
CA CYS A 86 -2.35 11.71 12.84
C CYS A 86 -2.99 12.68 13.85
N PRO A 87 -2.99 14.01 13.61
CA PRO A 87 -3.86 14.90 14.37
C PRO A 87 -5.30 14.52 14.03
N ARG A 88 -6.16 14.54 15.05
CA ARG A 88 -7.60 14.33 14.90
C ARG A 88 -8.21 15.27 13.87
#